data_AF-A0A8T6LKT1-F1
#
_entry.id   AF-A0A8T6LKT1-F1
#
_cell.length_a   1.000
_cell.length_b   1.000
_cell.length_c   1.000
_cell.angle_alpha   90.00
_cell.angle_beta   90.00
_cell.angle_gamma   90.00
#
_symmetry.space_group_name_H-M   'P 1'
#
loop_
_entity.id
_entity.type
_entity.pdbx_description
1 polymer ?
#
loop_
_entity_poly.entity_id
_entity_poly.type
_entity_poly.pdbx_seq_one_letter_code
_entity_poly.pdbx_strand_id
1 'polypeptide(L)'
;MSALGKVIAAALVAAPAAAQGTNDPFPRPIETNEGVIVVDFVEFARLPDVDGAPARMMLLVDEPGTGRMFVNDMRGPLYAVGYGGEAVRRYLDINDPRWGIGVHSRGGERGFQSFAFHPQFGEPGSPGFGRFYTWTDTDNTDPPPDFAPAGGNDSHDTVLHEWVTRDPGAATYD
;
A
#
# COMPACT_ATOMS: atom_id res chain seq x y z
N MET A 1 -42.25 2.28 34.49
CA MET A 1 -42.09 3.29 33.41
C MET A 1 -43.34 3.25 32.54
N SER A 2 -44.06 4.38 32.41
CA SER A 2 -45.29 4.43 31.61
C SER A 2 -44.99 4.23 30.12
N ALA A 3 -45.99 3.81 29.34
CA ALA A 3 -45.86 3.68 27.89
C ALA A 3 -45.35 4.98 27.23
N LEU A 4 -45.72 6.14 27.80
CA LEU A 4 -45.27 7.46 27.37
C LEU A 4 -43.75 7.66 27.55
N GLY A 5 -43.18 7.16 28.65
CA GLY A 5 -41.74 7.26 28.90
C GLY A 5 -40.89 6.41 27.94
N LYS A 6 -41.42 5.27 27.49
CA LYS A 6 -40.75 4.42 26.48
C LYS A 6 -40.79 5.06 25.08
N VAL A 7 -41.89 5.74 24.73
CA VAL A 7 -42.04 6.44 23.45
C VAL A 7 -41.08 7.64 23.36
N ILE A 8 -40.93 8.41 24.44
CA ILE A 8 -40.02 9.56 24.49
C ILE A 8 -38.55 9.11 24.37
N ALA A 9 -38.16 8.04 25.07
CA ALA A 9 -36.80 7.49 24.97
C ALA A 9 -36.48 6.95 23.56
N ALA A 10 -37.43 6.29 22.89
CA ALA A 10 -37.26 5.83 21.52
C ALA A 10 -37.11 6.99 20.51
N ALA A 11 -37.85 8.09 20.70
CA ALA A 11 -37.74 9.28 19.86
C ALA A 11 -36.38 10.01 20.03
N LEU A 12 -35.83 10.03 21.26
CA LEU A 12 -34.54 10.65 21.56
C LEU A 12 -33.34 9.88 20.96
N VAL A 13 -33.45 8.57 20.76
CA VAL A 13 -32.40 7.74 20.14
C VAL A 13 -32.50 7.70 18.61
N ALA A 14 -33.70 7.85 18.04
CA ALA A 14 -33.90 7.84 16.58
C ALA A 14 -33.54 9.17 15.90
N ALA A 15 -33.68 10.30 16.60
CA ALA A 15 -33.40 11.63 16.05
C ALA A 15 -31.95 11.85 15.56
N PRO A 16 -30.88 11.44 16.28
CA PRO A 16 -29.52 11.61 15.77
C PRO A 16 -29.19 10.70 14.58
N ALA A 17 -29.86 9.55 14.42
CA ALA A 17 -29.65 8.64 13.29
C ALA A 17 -30.21 9.19 11.96
N ALA A 18 -31.29 10.00 12.03
CA ALA A 18 -31.83 10.71 10.86
C ALA A 18 -31.10 12.04 10.55
N ALA A 19 -30.26 12.52 11.48
CA ALA A 19 -29.50 13.77 11.33
C ALA A 19 -28.09 13.57 10.77
N GLN A 20 -27.64 12.33 10.55
CA GLN A 20 -26.36 12.03 9.89
C GLN A 20 -26.51 12.09 8.36
N GLY A 21 -26.92 13.25 7.84
CA GLY A 21 -26.69 13.55 6.44
C GLY A 21 -25.19 13.77 6.24
N THR A 22 -24.55 12.97 5.39
CA THR A 22 -23.25 13.37 4.85
C THR A 22 -23.43 14.75 4.21
N ASN A 23 -22.58 15.71 4.54
CA ASN A 23 -22.59 16.99 3.86
C ASN A 23 -22.12 16.73 2.44
N ASP A 24 -23.05 16.44 1.54
CA ASP A 24 -22.76 16.20 0.13
C ASP A 24 -22.10 17.47 -0.43
N PRO A 25 -20.78 17.46 -0.71
CA PRO A 25 -20.11 18.64 -1.25
C PRO A 25 -20.57 18.92 -2.69
N PHE A 26 -21.29 17.97 -3.31
CA PHE A 26 -21.86 18.06 -4.65
C PHE A 26 -23.39 17.87 -4.60
N PRO A 27 -24.14 18.84 -4.02
CA PRO A 27 -25.60 18.74 -3.90
C PRO A 27 -26.34 18.69 -5.24
N ARG A 28 -25.62 18.86 -6.36
CA ARG A 28 -26.06 18.59 -7.72
C ARG A 28 -25.16 17.48 -8.28
N PRO A 29 -25.71 16.51 -9.04
CA PRO A 29 -24.89 15.53 -9.75
C PRO A 29 -23.78 16.19 -10.56
N ILE A 30 -22.61 15.56 -10.58
CA ILE A 30 -21.46 16.03 -11.37
C ILE A 30 -21.84 15.95 -12.86
N GLU A 31 -21.66 17.05 -13.60
CA GLU A 31 -21.93 17.09 -15.04
C GLU A 31 -21.03 16.10 -15.80
N THR A 32 -21.63 15.26 -16.65
CA THR A 32 -20.93 14.17 -17.36
C THR A 32 -20.85 14.36 -18.87
N ASN A 33 -21.51 15.39 -19.42
CA ASN A 33 -21.67 15.55 -20.86
C ASN A 33 -21.10 16.88 -21.41
N GLU A 34 -21.36 18.00 -20.74
CA GLU A 34 -20.94 19.33 -21.21
C GLU A 34 -19.73 19.83 -20.42
N GLY A 35 -18.72 20.38 -21.12
CA GLY A 35 -17.55 20.98 -20.48
C GLY A 35 -16.65 20.00 -19.69
N VAL A 36 -16.85 18.70 -19.87
CA VAL A 36 -16.07 17.66 -19.19
C VAL A 36 -14.65 17.56 -19.73
N ILE A 37 -13.70 17.31 -18.82
CA ILE A 37 -12.34 16.95 -19.19
C ILE A 37 -12.36 15.48 -19.60
N VAL A 38 -12.19 15.20 -20.89
CA VAL A 38 -12.04 13.85 -21.40
C VAL A 38 -10.56 13.48 -21.36
N VAL A 39 -10.26 12.33 -20.77
CA VAL A 39 -8.91 11.77 -20.68
C VAL A 39 -8.91 10.42 -21.39
N ASP A 40 -7.94 10.21 -22.28
CA ASP A 40 -7.68 8.90 -22.88
C ASP A 40 -6.59 8.19 -22.08
N PHE A 41 -6.62 6.86 -22.05
CA PHE A 41 -5.60 6.05 -21.41
C PHE A 41 -5.19 4.90 -22.31
N VAL A 42 -3.92 4.55 -22.23
CA VAL A 42 -3.36 3.36 -22.89
C VAL A 42 -2.84 2.42 -21.82
N GLU A 43 -2.92 1.10 -22.07
CA GLU A 43 -2.28 0.12 -21.19
C GLU A 43 -0.77 0.40 -21.19
N PHE A 44 -0.23 0.70 -20.02
CA PHE A 44 1.20 0.96 -19.85
C PHE A 44 1.96 -0.32 -19.51
N ALA A 45 1.60 -0.99 -18.43
CA ALA A 45 2.24 -2.21 -17.96
C ALA A 45 1.21 -3.16 -17.33
N ARG A 46 1.52 -4.46 -17.37
CA ARG A 46 0.74 -5.51 -16.71
C ARG A 46 1.63 -6.28 -15.75
N LEU A 47 1.27 -6.27 -14.48
CA LEU A 47 1.93 -7.10 -13.47
C LEU A 47 1.38 -8.53 -13.52
N PRO A 48 2.21 -9.54 -13.23
CA PRO A 48 1.75 -10.91 -13.08
C PRO A 48 0.69 -11.04 -11.98
N ASP A 49 -0.24 -11.98 -12.14
CA ASP A 49 -1.13 -12.38 -11.07
C ASP A 49 -0.33 -12.92 -9.88
N VAL A 50 -0.81 -12.64 -8.67
CA VAL A 50 -0.30 -13.23 -7.43
C VAL A 50 -1.40 -14.14 -6.89
N ASP A 51 -1.07 -15.40 -6.64
CA ASP A 51 -2.01 -16.44 -6.20
C ASP A 51 -3.28 -16.56 -7.08
N GLY A 52 -3.11 -16.39 -8.40
CA GLY A 52 -4.19 -16.52 -9.38
C GLY A 52 -5.20 -15.35 -9.40
N ALA A 53 -4.87 -14.23 -8.74
CA ALA A 53 -5.65 -13.00 -8.77
C ALA A 53 -4.82 -11.80 -9.26
N PRO A 54 -5.44 -10.82 -9.95
CA PRO A 54 -4.76 -9.63 -10.45
C PRO A 54 -3.92 -8.93 -9.39
N ALA A 55 -2.80 -8.33 -9.83
CA ALA A 55 -1.90 -7.60 -8.95
C ALA A 55 -2.62 -6.48 -8.17
N ARG A 56 -2.37 -6.38 -6.86
CA ARG A 56 -2.87 -5.32 -5.98
C ARG A 56 -1.82 -4.23 -5.87
N MET A 57 -1.62 -3.50 -6.96
CA MET A 57 -0.61 -2.45 -7.07
C MET A 57 -0.89 -1.32 -6.08
N MET A 58 0.14 -0.87 -5.36
CA MET A 58 0.00 0.19 -4.35
C MET A 58 0.70 1.48 -4.77
N LEU A 59 2.00 1.41 -5.04
CA LEU A 59 2.83 2.59 -5.30
C LEU A 59 3.75 2.33 -6.51
N LEU A 60 3.81 3.28 -7.45
CA LEU A 60 4.76 3.29 -8.57
C LEU A 60 5.77 4.43 -8.36
N VAL A 61 7.06 4.13 -8.32
CA VAL A 61 8.13 5.15 -8.15
C VAL A 61 9.30 4.93 -9.11
N ASP A 62 9.99 6.01 -9.45
CA ASP A 62 11.25 5.97 -10.17
C ASP A 62 12.42 5.54 -9.25
N GLU A 63 13.31 4.70 -9.77
CA GLU A 63 14.56 4.32 -9.13
C GLU A 63 15.68 5.32 -9.50
N PRO A 64 16.36 5.94 -8.51
CA PRO A 64 17.45 6.86 -8.78
C PRO A 64 18.65 6.18 -9.46
N GLY A 65 19.07 6.69 -10.62
CA GLY A 65 20.37 6.41 -11.24
C GLY A 65 20.44 5.23 -12.21
N THR A 66 19.36 4.47 -12.38
CA THR A 66 19.35 3.21 -13.16
C THR A 66 18.33 3.19 -14.30
N GLY A 67 17.37 4.13 -14.31
CA GLY A 67 16.40 4.25 -15.39
C GLY A 67 15.29 3.19 -15.36
N ARG A 68 14.81 2.83 -14.18
CA ARG A 68 13.69 1.90 -13.98
C ARG A 68 12.62 2.52 -13.09
N MET A 69 11.39 2.05 -13.21
CA MET A 69 10.34 2.26 -12.22
C MET A 69 10.12 0.99 -11.42
N PHE A 70 9.55 1.13 -10.24
CA PHE A 70 9.20 0.02 -9.37
C PHE A 70 7.78 0.14 -8.91
N VAL A 71 7.12 -1.00 -8.78
CA VAL A 71 5.77 -1.09 -8.21
C VAL A 71 5.65 -2.29 -7.29
N ASN A 72 5.09 -2.04 -6.10
CA ASN A 72 4.78 -3.10 -5.16
C ASN A 72 3.35 -3.63 -5.35
N ASP A 73 3.21 -4.94 -5.22
CA ASP A 73 1.93 -5.58 -4.91
C ASP A 73 1.77 -5.61 -3.39
N MET A 74 0.58 -5.24 -2.91
CA MET A 74 0.19 -5.25 -1.50
C MET A 74 0.45 -6.61 -0.81
N ARG A 75 0.51 -7.71 -1.57
CA ARG A 75 0.77 -9.06 -1.06
C ARG A 75 2.25 -9.38 -0.91
N GLY A 76 3.18 -8.50 -1.31
CA GLY A 76 4.61 -8.63 -1.01
C GLY A 76 5.58 -8.55 -2.19
N PRO A 77 5.25 -9.00 -3.41
CA PRO A 77 6.16 -8.84 -4.54
C PRO A 77 6.45 -7.37 -4.88
N LEU A 78 7.72 -7.07 -5.13
CA LEU A 78 8.21 -5.81 -5.69
C LEU A 78 8.68 -6.06 -7.12
N TYR A 79 8.13 -5.31 -8.07
CA TYR A 79 8.43 -5.46 -9.50
C TYR A 79 9.21 -4.26 -10.02
N ALA A 80 10.26 -4.52 -10.79
CA ALA A 80 10.88 -3.54 -11.66
C ALA A 80 10.12 -3.48 -12.99
N VAL A 81 9.87 -2.26 -13.46
CA VAL A 81 9.14 -1.94 -14.70
C VAL A 81 10.02 -1.00 -15.52
N GLY A 82 10.32 -1.37 -16.76
CA GLY A 82 11.01 -0.46 -17.69
C GLY A 82 10.13 0.74 -18.05
N TYR A 83 10.73 1.88 -18.44
CA TYR A 83 9.96 3.07 -18.85
C TYR A 83 9.07 2.87 -20.08
N GLY A 84 9.31 1.82 -20.87
CA GLY A 84 8.41 1.42 -21.96
C GLY A 84 7.21 0.58 -21.51
N GLY A 85 7.13 0.19 -20.23
CA GLY A 85 6.03 -0.59 -19.65
C GLY A 85 6.00 -2.09 -20.00
N GLU A 86 6.65 -2.49 -21.10
CA GLU A 86 6.69 -3.89 -21.57
C GLU A 86 7.57 -4.81 -20.71
N ALA A 87 8.56 -4.26 -20.03
CA ALA A 87 9.56 -5.02 -19.29
C ALA A 87 9.23 -5.07 -17.79
N VAL A 88 8.36 -5.99 -17.38
CA VAL A 88 8.00 -6.23 -15.97
C VAL A 88 8.75 -7.45 -15.43
N ARG A 89 9.49 -7.29 -14.32
CA ARG A 89 10.24 -8.36 -13.66
C ARG A 89 10.06 -8.28 -12.16
N ARG A 90 9.83 -9.42 -11.50
CA ARG A 90 9.85 -9.48 -10.02
C ARG A 90 11.28 -9.27 -9.57
N TYR A 91 11.53 -8.17 -8.87
CA TYR A 91 12.85 -7.82 -8.34
C TYR A 91 13.07 -8.47 -6.97
N LEU A 92 12.08 -8.36 -6.08
CA LEU A 92 12.11 -8.91 -4.73
C LEU A 92 10.76 -9.54 -4.40
N ASP A 93 10.76 -10.63 -3.67
CA ASP A 93 9.58 -11.16 -2.99
C ASP A 93 9.84 -11.11 -1.49
N ILE A 94 9.18 -10.19 -0.79
CA ILE A 94 9.41 -10.03 0.65
C ILE A 94 8.78 -11.16 1.48
N ASN A 95 7.94 -12.02 0.86
CA ASN A 95 7.44 -13.23 1.50
C ASN A 95 8.43 -14.40 1.46
N ASP A 96 9.56 -14.27 0.76
CA ASP A 96 10.57 -15.32 0.77
C ASP A 96 10.93 -15.64 2.25
N PRO A 97 10.78 -16.91 2.69
CA PRO A 97 11.01 -17.28 4.09
C PRO A 97 12.40 -16.90 4.60
N ARG A 98 13.38 -16.69 3.71
CA ARG A 98 14.74 -16.24 4.08
C ARG A 98 14.76 -14.90 4.79
N TRP A 99 13.72 -14.07 4.64
CA TRP A 99 13.61 -12.76 5.28
C TRP A 99 12.94 -12.79 6.64
N GLY A 100 12.15 -13.84 6.93
CA GLY A 100 11.37 -13.90 8.18
C GLY A 100 10.32 -12.79 8.32
N ILE A 101 9.92 -12.12 7.23
CA ILE A 101 8.93 -11.05 7.25
C ILE A 101 7.53 -11.65 7.16
N GLY A 102 7.15 -12.29 6.05
CA GLY A 102 5.80 -12.85 5.87
C GLY A 102 4.72 -11.77 5.90
N VAL A 103 4.29 -11.31 4.72
CA VAL A 103 3.36 -10.18 4.60
C VAL A 103 1.98 -10.58 5.08
N HIS A 104 1.47 -9.83 6.06
CA HIS A 104 0.10 -9.93 6.48
C HIS A 104 -0.80 -9.08 5.56
N SER A 105 -1.33 -9.70 4.50
CA SER A 105 -2.14 -9.01 3.48
C SER A 105 -3.64 -9.35 3.54
N ARG A 106 -4.08 -10.04 4.60
CA ARG A 106 -5.48 -10.45 4.79
C ARG A 106 -6.28 -9.32 5.45
N GLY A 107 -7.39 -8.94 4.82
CA GLY A 107 -8.31 -7.91 5.30
C GLY A 107 -8.07 -6.54 4.67
N GLY A 108 -8.72 -5.51 5.21
CA GLY A 108 -8.56 -4.12 4.76
C GLY A 108 -7.25 -3.51 5.26
N GLU A 109 -6.68 -2.62 4.45
CA GLU A 109 -5.56 -1.72 4.77
C GLU A 109 -4.26 -2.38 5.22
N ARG A 110 -4.09 -3.69 5.04
CA ARG A 110 -2.90 -4.44 5.48
C ARG A 110 -2.09 -5.01 4.32
N GLY A 111 -0.77 -5.06 4.48
CA GLY A 111 0.17 -5.68 3.55
C GLY A 111 1.43 -4.84 3.29
N PHE A 112 2.02 -4.98 2.11
CA PHE A 112 3.12 -4.14 1.66
C PHE A 112 2.59 -2.79 1.19
N GLN A 113 2.63 -1.79 2.06
CA GLN A 113 1.93 -0.51 1.86
C GLN A 113 2.71 0.49 1.02
N SER A 114 4.02 0.58 1.23
CA SER A 114 4.86 1.63 0.63
C SER A 114 6.32 1.24 0.62
N PHE A 115 7.12 1.88 -0.23
CA PHE A 115 8.56 1.74 -0.27
C PHE A 115 9.21 3.01 -0.80
N ALA A 116 10.51 3.15 -0.56
CA ALA A 116 11.30 4.28 -1.07
C ALA A 116 12.74 3.84 -1.34
N PHE A 117 13.30 4.32 -2.45
CA PHE A 117 14.74 4.24 -2.68
C PHE A 117 15.46 5.37 -1.96
N HIS A 118 16.65 5.09 -1.43
CA HIS A 118 17.52 6.15 -0.95
C HIS A 118 17.88 7.08 -2.14
N PRO A 119 17.96 8.42 -1.97
CA PRO A 119 18.26 9.33 -3.09
C PRO A 119 19.55 9.01 -3.84
N GLN A 120 20.51 8.38 -3.15
CA GLN A 120 21.82 7.97 -3.67
C GLN A 120 21.87 6.48 -4.09
N PHE A 121 20.72 5.83 -4.28
CA PHE A 121 20.64 4.38 -4.55
C PHE A 121 21.58 3.93 -5.69
N GLY A 122 21.58 4.66 -6.81
CA GLY A 122 22.44 4.40 -7.96
C GLY A 122 23.78 5.14 -7.96
N GLU A 123 24.25 5.70 -6.84
CA GLU A 123 25.52 6.45 -6.76
C GLU A 123 26.64 5.60 -6.13
N PRO A 124 27.55 4.98 -6.91
CA PRO A 124 28.59 4.11 -6.38
C PRO A 124 29.49 4.81 -5.36
N GLY A 125 29.75 4.14 -4.23
CA GLY A 125 30.61 4.66 -3.15
C GLY A 125 29.93 5.66 -2.22
N SER A 126 28.66 6.02 -2.46
CA SER A 126 27.87 6.82 -1.52
C SER A 126 27.37 5.98 -0.33
N PRO A 127 27.03 6.59 0.82
CA PRO A 127 26.40 5.88 1.93
C PRO A 127 25.07 5.21 1.55
N GLY A 128 24.36 5.77 0.57
CA GLY A 128 23.05 5.31 0.12
C GLY A 128 23.06 4.28 -1.00
N PHE A 129 24.22 3.90 -1.51
CA PHE A 129 24.33 2.99 -2.63
C PHE A 129 23.63 1.65 -2.35
N GLY A 130 22.70 1.25 -3.22
CA GLY A 130 21.93 0.02 -3.09
C GLY A 130 20.88 0.01 -1.97
N ARG A 131 20.65 1.13 -1.28
CA ARG A 131 19.70 1.20 -0.15
C ARG A 131 18.28 1.55 -0.56
N PHE A 132 17.32 0.75 -0.11
CA PHE A 132 15.89 1.08 -0.20
C PHE A 132 15.15 0.58 1.03
N TYR A 133 13.93 1.05 1.21
CA TYR A 133 13.14 0.84 2.41
C TYR A 133 11.75 0.35 2.05
N THR A 134 11.21 -0.61 2.80
CA THR A 134 9.84 -1.10 2.64
C THR A 134 9.06 -0.92 3.94
N TRP A 135 7.80 -0.50 3.82
CA TRP A 135 6.83 -0.34 4.89
C TRP A 135 5.73 -1.40 4.73
N THR A 136 5.70 -2.36 5.64
CA THR A 136 4.94 -3.61 5.48
C THR A 136 4.25 -4.01 6.77
N ASP A 137 3.06 -4.58 6.69
CA ASP A 137 2.40 -5.28 7.79
C ASP A 137 2.81 -6.75 7.81
N THR A 138 3.20 -7.27 8.96
CA THR A 138 3.71 -8.64 9.14
C THR A 138 2.97 -9.40 10.24
N ASP A 139 2.77 -10.70 10.02
CA ASP A 139 2.27 -11.63 11.04
C ASP A 139 3.35 -11.99 12.08
N ASN A 140 4.61 -11.61 11.85
CA ASN A 140 5.72 -11.79 12.76
C ASN A 140 5.80 -10.58 13.71
N THR A 141 5.34 -10.77 14.94
CA THR A 141 5.29 -9.74 15.99
C THR A 141 6.44 -9.87 17.00
N ASP A 142 7.52 -10.55 16.61
CA ASP A 142 8.75 -10.67 17.40
C ASP A 142 9.89 -9.81 16.79
N PRO A 143 10.73 -9.16 17.63
CA PRO A 143 10.62 -9.05 19.08
C PRO A 143 9.52 -8.06 19.50
N PRO A 144 9.16 -8.01 20.80
CA PRO A 144 8.18 -7.04 21.29
C PRO A 144 8.51 -5.62 20.86
N PRO A 145 7.54 -4.85 20.32
CA PRO A 145 7.81 -3.51 19.84
C PRO A 145 8.12 -2.55 20.98
N ASP A 146 9.04 -1.61 20.74
CA ASP A 146 9.40 -0.56 21.70
C ASP A 146 8.25 0.43 21.96
N PHE A 147 7.27 0.47 21.05
CA PHE A 147 6.05 1.27 21.16
C PHE A 147 4.84 0.41 20.85
N ALA A 148 3.95 0.26 21.83
CA ALA A 148 2.66 -0.39 21.65
C ALA A 148 1.53 0.66 21.83
N PRO A 149 0.61 0.80 20.85
CA PRO A 149 -0.56 1.66 21.05
C PRO A 149 -1.44 1.12 22.19
N ALA A 150 -2.12 2.03 22.90
CA ALA A 150 -2.98 1.63 24.02
C ALA A 150 -4.26 0.94 23.52
N GLY A 151 -4.43 -0.34 23.89
CA GLY A 151 -5.62 -1.15 23.60
C GLY A 151 -5.57 -1.87 22.25
N GLY A 152 -6.33 -2.97 22.13
CA GLY A 152 -6.42 -3.78 20.90
C GLY A 152 -5.80 -5.18 21.03
N ASN A 153 -5.94 -5.96 19.96
CA ASN A 153 -5.25 -7.23 19.80
C ASN A 153 -3.98 -6.97 18.96
N ASP A 154 -2.88 -7.61 19.33
CA ASP A 154 -1.68 -7.67 18.51
C ASP A 154 -1.90 -8.68 17.39
N SER A 155 -2.34 -8.19 16.23
CA SER A 155 -2.69 -9.03 15.08
C SER A 155 -1.66 -9.00 13.97
N HIS A 156 -0.78 -7.99 14.00
CA HIS A 156 0.30 -7.74 13.08
C HIS A 156 1.10 -6.56 13.61
N ASP A 157 2.36 -6.49 13.22
CA ASP A 157 3.19 -5.31 13.36
C ASP A 157 3.40 -4.61 12.02
N THR A 158 3.54 -3.29 12.05
CA THR A 158 3.98 -2.53 10.88
C THR A 158 5.46 -2.22 10.99
N VAL A 159 6.22 -2.65 10.00
CA VAL A 159 7.68 -2.72 10.04
C VAL A 159 8.31 -1.92 8.90
N LEU A 160 9.32 -1.12 9.24
CA LEU A 160 10.22 -0.47 8.30
C LEU A 160 11.47 -1.34 8.12
N HIS A 161 11.64 -1.92 6.94
CA HIS A 161 12.82 -2.70 6.60
C HIS A 161 13.76 -1.89 5.71
N GLU A 162 15.05 -1.86 6.06
CA GLU A 162 16.11 -1.39 5.17
C GLU A 162 16.69 -2.59 4.41
N TRP A 163 16.79 -2.44 3.09
CA TRP A 163 17.39 -3.39 2.19
C TRP A 163 18.65 -2.77 1.58
N VAL A 164 19.69 -3.58 1.42
CA VAL A 164 20.93 -3.15 0.76
C VAL A 164 21.26 -4.17 -0.32
N THR A 165 21.21 -3.78 -1.59
CA THR A 165 21.68 -4.62 -2.69
C THR A 165 23.12 -4.31 -3.05
N ARG A 166 23.88 -5.32 -3.48
CA ARG A 166 25.25 -5.13 -3.98
C ARG A 166 25.31 -4.49 -5.37
N ASP A 167 24.27 -4.66 -6.17
CA ASP A 167 24.19 -4.15 -7.53
C ASP A 167 22.82 -3.51 -7.79
N PRO A 168 22.71 -2.17 -7.68
CA PRO A 168 21.50 -1.42 -8.03
C PRO A 168 20.95 -1.72 -9.43
N GLY A 169 21.79 -2.12 -10.39
CA GLY A 169 21.38 -2.43 -11.75
C GLY A 169 20.86 -3.86 -11.93
N ALA A 170 20.96 -4.72 -10.92
CA ALA A 170 20.61 -6.14 -11.03
C ALA A 170 19.12 -6.35 -11.33
N ALA A 171 18.82 -7.37 -12.12
CA ALA A 171 17.43 -7.71 -12.46
C ALA A 171 16.61 -8.23 -11.28
N THR A 172 17.29 -8.77 -10.26
CA THR A 172 16.71 -9.34 -9.04
C THR A 172 17.56 -8.94 -7.84
N TYR A 173 16.92 -8.81 -6.68
CA TYR A 173 17.60 -8.63 -5.40
C TYR A 173 18.44 -9.87 -5.04
N ASP A 174 19.56 -9.66 -4.34
CA ASP A 174 20.61 -10.66 -4.07
C ASP A 174 20.47 -11.44 -2.75
#